data_AF-A0A7R8YNP5-F1
#
_entry.id   AF-A0A7R8YNP5-F1
#
_cell.length_a   1.000
_cell.length_b   1.000
_cell.length_c   1.000
_cell.angle_alpha   90.00
_cell.angle_beta   90.00
_cell.angle_gamma   90.00
#
_symmetry.space_group_name_H-M   'P 1'
#
loop_
_entity.id
_entity.type
_entity.pdbx_description
1 polymer ?
#
loop_
_entity_poly.entity_id
_entity_poly.type
_entity_poly.pdbx_seq_one_letter_code
_entity_poly.pdbx_strand_id
1 'polypeptide(L)'
;MEDTTIPLLQTLERFSSIVKQYGDAKLLKYGRSSIPYNTLQRRALEKLRIIQKSIKSKTYRSTEPCMKDLILVELTSWFNNTFFEWADGISCKVCQMKSPANATGYKGDNRVEILNCCGQQTTFYRYNKIAYLLQTRRGRCGEYANCFTFLCKCLGYDARYVFASFDHVWTEVYSDAQKRWIHIDPSENVLDVPLMYQSGWKRKIDYVIAFSLDDIQDVTWRYTSDHKNTLACRRSCSEAKLLETIMQLRKKRQSNLSDTRKKYLNKRNLMETVQLMMERKPTEDEKRGQVENLYIFTLSEKEITEKQFNIRYCCATDMYERYIKQANGSLSIVTESKKFWQTYRFSSTNIFRKVERDWRMVYLARSEGTAEAEIVWKFDFSNSGLVVRNYFLKFDMTTFKNGNVNVKLIADNNSENIRGSNKFKLIATLSGGEGSIAWQHAQLFRQNSNSNEFPFDFNIQLSSN
;
A
#
# COMPACT_ATOMS: atom_id res chain seq x y z
N MET A 1 10.58 -9.81 40.76
CA MET A 1 10.91 -11.00 39.93
C MET A 1 9.66 -11.74 39.43
N GLU A 2 8.45 -11.18 39.54
CA GLU A 2 7.20 -11.77 38.98
C GLU A 2 6.82 -11.23 37.58
N ASP A 3 7.45 -10.13 37.13
CA ASP A 3 7.07 -9.36 35.94
C ASP A 3 7.30 -10.06 34.58
N THR A 4 8.06 -11.14 34.55
CA THR A 4 8.44 -11.85 33.33
C THR A 4 7.35 -12.80 32.79
N THR A 5 6.16 -12.86 33.38
CA THR A 5 5.12 -13.85 33.01
C THR A 5 4.03 -13.33 32.05
N ILE A 6 3.90 -12.02 31.85
CA ILE A 6 2.84 -11.46 31.00
C ILE A 6 3.28 -11.46 29.52
N PRO A 7 2.60 -12.21 28.60
CA PRO A 7 3.03 -12.34 27.20
C PRO A 7 3.12 -11.02 26.43
N LEU A 8 2.22 -10.08 26.71
CA LEU A 8 2.24 -8.76 26.09
C LEU A 8 3.54 -8.00 26.46
N LEU A 9 3.93 -7.99 27.73
CA LEU A 9 5.11 -7.26 28.21
C LEU A 9 6.42 -7.88 27.67
N GLN A 10 6.48 -9.21 27.59
CA GLN A 10 7.58 -9.91 26.91
C GLN A 10 7.69 -9.51 25.43
N THR A 11 6.53 -9.36 24.77
CA THR A 11 6.45 -8.92 23.38
C THR A 11 7.00 -7.50 23.22
N LEU A 12 6.75 -6.60 24.18
CA LEU A 12 7.29 -5.24 24.17
C LEU A 12 8.82 -5.24 24.27
N GLU A 13 9.40 -5.99 25.23
CA GLU A 13 10.85 -6.13 25.36
C GLU A 13 11.48 -6.67 24.07
N ARG A 14 10.87 -7.71 23.48
CA ARG A 14 11.33 -8.32 22.23
C ARG A 14 11.37 -7.31 21.08
N PHE A 15 10.26 -6.62 20.79
CA PHE A 15 10.22 -5.65 19.70
C PHE A 15 11.10 -4.44 19.98
N SER A 16 11.17 -3.98 21.23
CA SER A 16 12.11 -2.94 21.65
C SER A 16 13.56 -3.34 21.34
N SER A 17 13.93 -4.62 21.53
CA SER A 17 15.25 -5.11 21.14
C SER A 17 15.43 -5.21 19.61
N ILE A 18 14.45 -5.72 18.88
CA ILE A 18 14.52 -5.91 17.41
C ILE A 18 14.83 -4.60 16.69
N VAL A 19 14.20 -3.48 17.08
CA VAL A 19 14.39 -2.19 16.39
C VAL A 19 15.79 -1.58 16.59
N LYS A 20 16.62 -2.09 17.51
CA LYS A 20 18.02 -1.63 17.69
C LYS A 20 18.85 -1.78 16.42
N GLN A 21 18.57 -2.81 15.61
CA GLN A 21 19.31 -3.06 14.37
C GLN A 21 19.17 -1.92 13.36
N TYR A 22 18.16 -1.06 13.49
CA TYR A 22 17.97 0.09 12.61
C TYR A 22 19.03 1.19 12.79
N GLY A 23 19.82 1.12 13.86
CA GLY A 23 20.94 2.03 14.12
C GLY A 23 22.28 1.55 13.59
N ASP A 24 22.37 0.35 13.01
CA ASP A 24 23.63 -0.19 12.49
C ASP A 24 24.11 0.60 11.27
N ALA A 25 25.30 1.21 11.37
CA ALA A 25 25.84 2.08 10.34
C ALA A 25 26.16 1.37 9.02
N LYS A 26 26.59 0.09 9.07
CA LYS A 26 26.90 -0.70 7.88
C LYS A 26 25.61 -1.06 7.13
N LEU A 27 24.59 -1.49 7.87
CA LEU A 27 23.27 -1.74 7.30
C LEU A 27 22.71 -0.46 6.70
N LEU A 28 22.72 0.67 7.43
CA LEU A 28 22.19 1.95 6.92
C LEU A 28 22.86 2.36 5.61
N LYS A 29 24.18 2.17 5.48
CA LYS A 29 24.91 2.44 4.23
C LYS A 29 24.41 1.54 3.08
N TYR A 30 24.28 0.23 3.33
CA TYR A 30 23.81 -0.73 2.33
C TYR A 30 22.33 -0.54 1.94
N GLY A 31 21.48 -0.21 2.92
CA GLY A 31 20.08 0.12 2.69
C GLY A 31 19.93 1.36 1.82
N ARG A 32 20.68 2.43 2.10
CA ARG A 32 20.71 3.64 1.26
C ARG A 32 21.11 3.34 -0.19
N SER A 33 22.13 2.51 -0.41
CA SER A 33 22.53 2.15 -1.79
C SER A 33 21.49 1.31 -2.52
N SER A 34 20.56 0.67 -1.80
CA SER A 34 19.49 -0.13 -2.40
C SER A 34 18.28 0.71 -2.83
N ILE A 35 18.12 1.93 -2.29
CA ILE A 35 16.98 2.80 -2.59
C ILE A 35 17.30 3.65 -3.84
N PRO A 36 16.45 3.65 -4.87
CA PRO A 36 16.63 4.48 -6.07
C PRO A 36 16.23 5.94 -5.79
N TYR A 37 16.89 6.58 -4.83
CA TYR A 37 16.48 7.87 -4.25
C TYR A 37 16.25 8.96 -5.30
N ASN A 38 17.15 9.12 -6.28
CA ASN A 38 17.01 10.11 -7.34
C ASN A 38 15.73 9.90 -8.17
N THR A 39 15.32 8.65 -8.39
CA THR A 39 14.08 8.34 -9.10
C THR A 39 12.85 8.63 -8.26
N LEU A 40 12.89 8.31 -6.96
CA LEU A 40 11.80 8.67 -6.03
C LEU A 40 11.64 10.18 -5.92
N GLN A 41 12.75 10.92 -5.81
CA GLN A 41 12.75 12.38 -5.74
C GLN A 41 12.17 13.02 -7.01
N ARG A 42 12.53 12.50 -8.20
CA ARG A 42 11.99 13.01 -9.47
C ARG A 42 10.47 12.81 -9.56
N ARG A 43 9.97 11.62 -9.22
CA ARG A 43 8.52 11.32 -9.21
C ARG A 43 7.77 12.17 -8.18
N ALA A 44 8.35 12.35 -6.99
CA ALA A 44 7.81 13.24 -5.96
C ALA A 44 7.72 14.70 -6.47
N LEU A 45 8.73 15.19 -7.19
CA LEU A 45 8.73 16.52 -7.80
C LEU A 45 7.67 16.65 -8.90
N GLU A 46 7.47 15.62 -9.73
CA GLU A 46 6.40 15.59 -10.73
C GLU A 46 5.02 15.65 -10.06
N LYS A 47 4.78 14.86 -9.00
CA LYS A 47 3.55 14.93 -8.20
C LYS A 47 3.34 16.32 -7.59
N LEU A 48 4.39 16.91 -7.03
CA LEU A 48 4.32 18.26 -6.46
C LEU A 48 3.88 19.28 -7.50
N ARG A 49 4.45 19.25 -8.72
CA ARG A 49 4.08 20.15 -9.82
C ARG A 49 2.60 20.00 -10.21
N ILE A 50 2.08 18.78 -10.23
CA ILE A 50 0.67 18.50 -10.52
C ILE A 50 -0.23 19.09 -9.41
N ILE A 51 0.14 18.91 -8.14
CA ILE A 51 -0.61 19.45 -7.00
C ILE A 51 -0.57 20.98 -7.02
N GLN A 52 0.58 21.59 -7.25
CA GLN A 52 0.74 23.05 -7.38
C GLN A 52 -0.11 23.64 -8.52
N LYS A 53 -0.15 22.97 -9.68
CA LYS A 53 -1.06 23.36 -10.78
C LYS A 53 -2.53 23.28 -10.33
N SER A 54 -2.90 22.24 -9.60
CA SER A 54 -4.27 22.01 -9.11
C SER A 54 -4.71 23.02 -8.03
N ILE A 55 -3.78 23.46 -7.17
CA ILE A 55 -4.00 24.54 -6.20
C ILE A 55 -4.23 25.86 -6.94
N LYS A 56 -3.39 26.18 -7.94
CA LYS A 56 -3.55 27.38 -8.77
C LYS A 56 -4.87 27.40 -9.52
N SER A 57 -5.34 26.26 -10.01
CA SER A 57 -6.66 26.13 -10.66
C SER A 57 -7.85 26.05 -9.68
N LYS A 58 -7.62 26.19 -8.36
CA LYS A 58 -8.64 26.08 -7.30
C LYS A 58 -9.41 24.74 -7.26
N THR A 59 -8.90 23.71 -7.94
CA THR A 59 -9.48 22.37 -7.97
C THR A 59 -8.96 21.50 -6.82
N TYR A 60 -7.94 21.95 -6.10
CA TYR A 60 -7.41 21.33 -4.89
C TYR A 60 -7.45 22.32 -3.73
N ARG A 61 -8.10 21.93 -2.63
CA ARG A 61 -8.37 22.82 -1.49
C ARG A 61 -7.40 22.64 -0.32
N SER A 62 -6.52 21.65 -0.37
CA SER A 62 -5.55 21.38 0.70
C SER A 62 -4.25 22.15 0.48
N THR A 63 -3.51 22.34 1.57
CA THR A 63 -2.18 22.96 1.55
C THR A 63 -1.20 22.14 0.73
N GLU A 64 -0.24 22.82 0.11
CA GLU A 64 0.85 22.17 -0.62
C GLU A 64 1.60 21.17 0.28
N PRO A 65 1.76 19.90 -0.13
CA PRO A 65 2.49 18.91 0.66
C PRO A 65 3.99 19.18 0.61
N CYS A 66 4.71 18.83 1.68
CA CYS A 66 6.15 18.97 1.67
C CYS A 66 6.82 17.88 0.81
N MET A 67 7.97 18.21 0.22
CA MET A 67 8.72 17.29 -0.65
C MET A 67 9.08 15.98 0.06
N LYS A 68 9.41 16.05 1.35
CA LYS A 68 9.78 14.89 2.16
C LYS A 68 8.60 13.91 2.27
N ASP A 69 7.39 14.41 2.54
CA ASP A 69 6.18 13.58 2.60
C ASP A 69 5.85 12.96 1.23
N LEU A 70 6.09 13.67 0.12
CA LEU A 70 5.90 13.11 -1.23
C LEU A 70 6.93 12.02 -1.57
N ILE A 71 8.18 12.17 -1.15
CA ILE A 71 9.21 11.11 -1.29
C ILE A 71 8.79 9.88 -0.49
N LEU A 72 8.15 10.05 0.67
CA LEU A 72 7.65 8.95 1.48
C LEU A 72 6.53 8.18 0.75
N VAL A 73 5.61 8.88 0.07
CA VAL A 73 4.61 8.25 -0.81
C VAL A 73 5.28 7.41 -1.91
N GLU A 74 6.29 7.98 -2.58
CA GLU A 74 7.04 7.26 -3.62
C GLU A 74 7.83 6.06 -3.06
N LEU A 75 8.39 6.19 -1.85
CA LEU A 75 9.09 5.10 -1.18
C LEU A 75 8.14 3.94 -0.88
N THR A 76 6.95 4.20 -0.33
CA THR A 76 5.95 3.16 -0.05
C THR A 76 5.54 2.44 -1.33
N SER A 77 5.27 3.20 -2.40
CA SER A 77 4.91 2.65 -3.70
C SER A 77 6.04 1.81 -4.31
N TRP A 78 7.27 2.31 -4.31
CA TRP A 78 8.42 1.54 -4.80
C TRP A 78 8.68 0.29 -3.97
N PHE A 79 8.54 0.38 -2.64
CA PHE A 79 8.78 -0.76 -1.77
C PHE A 79 7.83 -1.91 -2.11
N ASN A 80 6.54 -1.63 -2.15
CA ASN A 80 5.49 -2.62 -2.38
C ASN A 80 5.48 -3.15 -3.83
N ASN A 81 5.64 -2.26 -4.81
CA ASN A 81 5.46 -2.60 -6.22
C ASN A 81 6.74 -3.08 -6.91
N THR A 82 7.91 -2.95 -6.29
CA THR A 82 9.19 -3.18 -6.98
C THR A 82 10.25 -3.79 -6.10
N PHE A 83 10.40 -3.34 -4.85
CA PHE A 83 11.50 -3.79 -4.01
C PHE A 83 11.21 -5.11 -3.29
N PHE A 84 10.00 -5.30 -2.76
CA PHE A 84 9.67 -6.38 -1.83
C PHE A 84 8.47 -7.19 -2.33
N GLU A 85 8.54 -8.52 -2.21
CA GLU A 85 7.53 -9.45 -2.73
C GLU A 85 6.71 -10.09 -1.59
N TRP A 86 5.39 -10.19 -1.79
CA TRP A 86 4.51 -10.90 -0.87
C TRP A 86 4.69 -12.41 -0.98
N ALA A 87 4.92 -13.06 0.16
CA ALA A 87 5.05 -14.50 0.26
C ALA A 87 3.71 -15.16 0.61
N ASP A 88 2.92 -15.47 -0.43
CA ASP A 88 1.74 -16.34 -0.28
C ASP A 88 2.11 -17.80 -0.58
N GLY A 89 1.89 -18.66 0.42
CA GLY A 89 2.28 -20.07 0.38
C GLY A 89 3.79 -20.33 0.15
N ILE A 90 4.11 -21.61 0.02
CA ILE A 90 5.44 -22.14 -0.30
C ILE A 90 5.30 -22.91 -1.61
N SER A 91 6.14 -22.62 -2.61
CA SER A 91 6.17 -23.38 -3.86
C SER A 91 6.89 -24.71 -3.67
N CYS A 92 6.27 -25.82 -4.07
CA CYS A 92 6.95 -27.11 -4.10
C CYS A 92 8.08 -27.11 -5.14
N LYS A 93 9.28 -27.56 -4.77
CA LYS A 93 10.43 -27.65 -5.70
C LYS A 93 10.23 -28.59 -6.88
N VAL A 94 9.33 -29.57 -6.74
CA VAL A 94 9.06 -30.58 -7.77
C VAL A 94 7.88 -30.17 -8.65
N CYS A 95 6.67 -30.06 -8.08
CA CYS A 95 5.46 -29.77 -8.85
C CYS A 95 5.16 -28.28 -9.04
N GLN A 96 5.96 -27.38 -8.44
CA GLN A 96 5.80 -25.91 -8.48
C GLN A 96 4.47 -25.35 -7.96
N MET A 97 3.54 -26.21 -7.50
CA MET A 97 2.31 -25.77 -6.86
C MET A 97 2.62 -25.04 -5.55
N LYS A 98 1.97 -23.89 -5.37
CA LYS A 98 2.00 -23.11 -4.13
C LYS A 98 0.97 -23.66 -3.16
N SER A 99 1.43 -24.02 -1.96
CA SER A 99 0.58 -24.52 -0.89
C SER A 99 0.96 -23.87 0.45
N PRO A 100 0.03 -23.78 1.43
CA PRO A 100 0.38 -23.41 2.79
C PRO A 100 1.42 -24.37 3.37
N ALA A 101 2.18 -23.90 4.34
CA ALA A 101 3.06 -24.78 5.11
C ALA A 101 2.24 -25.85 5.84
N ASN A 102 2.75 -27.09 5.87
CA ASN A 102 2.14 -28.20 6.61
C ASN A 102 2.93 -28.58 7.86
N ALA A 103 4.07 -27.94 8.10
CA ALA A 103 4.81 -28.03 9.35
C ALA A 103 5.48 -26.69 9.69
N THR A 104 5.84 -26.50 10.95
CA THR A 104 6.65 -25.36 11.41
C THR A 104 7.76 -25.86 12.31
N GLY A 105 8.85 -25.11 12.39
CA GLY A 105 9.98 -25.44 13.24
C GLY A 105 10.93 -24.25 13.40
N TYR A 106 12.15 -24.54 13.83
CA TYR A 106 13.21 -23.55 14.00
C TYR A 106 14.50 -24.04 13.35
N LYS A 107 15.21 -23.13 12.69
CA LYS A 107 16.57 -23.36 12.18
C LYS A 107 17.46 -22.24 12.72
N GLY A 108 18.26 -22.57 13.73
CA GLY A 108 18.87 -21.56 14.61
C GLY A 108 17.78 -20.69 15.27
N ASP A 109 17.99 -19.39 15.32
CA ASP A 109 17.03 -18.44 15.92
C ASP A 109 15.84 -18.09 15.01
N ASN A 110 15.79 -18.62 13.79
CA ASN A 110 14.75 -18.27 12.83
C ASN A 110 13.62 -19.31 12.86
N ARG A 111 12.39 -18.83 13.04
CA ARG A 111 11.20 -19.63 12.78
C ARG A 111 11.15 -19.98 11.29
N VAL A 112 10.85 -21.24 10.99
CA VAL A 112 10.69 -21.73 9.63
C VAL A 112 9.33 -22.36 9.44
N GLU A 113 8.77 -22.12 8.27
CA GLU A 113 7.58 -22.78 7.76
C GLU A 113 8.02 -23.82 6.72
N ILE A 114 7.46 -25.02 6.80
CA ILE A 114 7.90 -26.17 6.03
C ILE A 114 6.72 -26.69 5.21
N LEU A 115 6.96 -26.92 3.92
CA LEU A 115 6.07 -27.64 3.03
C LEU A 115 6.72 -28.97 2.63
N ASN A 116 6.11 -30.06 3.05
CA ASN A 116 6.39 -31.40 2.54
C ASN A 116 5.43 -31.71 1.39
N CYS A 117 5.95 -31.86 0.17
CA CYS A 117 5.16 -32.11 -1.04
C CYS A 117 6.00 -32.91 -2.05
N CYS A 118 5.40 -33.86 -2.76
CA CYS A 118 6.08 -34.72 -3.76
C CYS A 118 7.35 -35.40 -3.21
N GLY A 119 7.33 -35.82 -1.95
CA GLY A 119 8.50 -36.44 -1.28
C GLY A 119 9.67 -35.50 -0.99
N GLN A 120 9.53 -34.19 -1.25
CA GLN A 120 10.55 -33.18 -0.95
C GLN A 120 10.08 -32.14 0.07
N GLN A 121 11.05 -31.66 0.86
CA GLN A 121 10.86 -30.60 1.83
C GLN A 121 11.30 -29.24 1.28
N THR A 122 10.40 -28.26 1.32
CA THR A 122 10.70 -26.85 1.03
C THR A 122 10.56 -26.02 2.30
N THR A 123 11.57 -25.20 2.61
CA THR A 123 11.60 -24.37 3.83
C THR A 123 11.47 -22.90 3.46
N PHE A 124 10.56 -22.20 4.13
CA PHE A 124 10.41 -20.75 4.09
C PHE A 124 10.85 -20.16 5.44
N TYR A 125 11.89 -19.32 5.41
CA TYR A 125 12.43 -18.70 6.62
C TYR A 125 11.70 -17.41 6.94
N ARG A 126 11.24 -17.27 8.19
CA ARG A 126 10.65 -16.03 8.73
C ARG A 126 11.75 -15.18 9.35
N TYR A 127 12.47 -14.46 8.50
CA TYR A 127 13.64 -13.68 8.93
C TYR A 127 13.25 -12.41 9.69
N ASN A 128 13.93 -12.15 10.81
CA ASN A 128 13.82 -10.90 11.56
C ASN A 128 15.03 -9.96 11.35
N LYS A 129 16.15 -10.48 10.84
CA LYS A 129 17.38 -9.70 10.63
C LYS A 129 17.29 -8.93 9.31
N ILE A 130 17.47 -7.61 9.37
CA ILE A 130 17.43 -6.70 8.21
C ILE A 130 18.41 -7.12 7.11
N ALA A 131 19.59 -7.62 7.46
CA ALA A 131 20.57 -8.10 6.49
C ALA A 131 19.99 -9.15 5.54
N TYR A 132 19.22 -10.11 6.06
CA TYR A 132 18.55 -11.11 5.23
C TYR A 132 17.37 -10.52 4.46
N LEU A 133 16.57 -9.64 5.08
CA LEU A 133 15.41 -9.05 4.41
C LEU A 133 15.78 -8.18 3.20
N LEU A 134 16.92 -7.47 3.25
CA LEU A 134 17.40 -6.69 2.10
C LEU A 134 17.89 -7.57 0.93
N GLN A 135 18.28 -8.82 1.22
CA GLN A 135 18.70 -9.81 0.23
C GLN A 135 17.52 -10.60 -0.32
N THR A 136 16.68 -11.16 0.56
CA THR A 136 15.56 -12.01 0.17
C THR A 136 14.42 -11.23 -0.44
N ARG A 137 14.24 -9.98 -0.01
CA ARG A 137 13.23 -9.04 -0.53
C ARG A 137 11.83 -9.65 -0.60
N ARG A 138 11.50 -10.52 0.36
CA ARG A 138 10.27 -11.31 0.33
C ARG A 138 9.82 -11.66 1.74
N GLY A 139 8.51 -11.63 1.97
CA GLY A 139 7.92 -11.98 3.26
C GLY A 139 6.44 -11.65 3.38
N ARG A 140 5.92 -11.57 4.61
CA ARG A 140 4.55 -11.14 4.92
C ARG A 140 4.59 -9.83 5.73
N CYS A 141 3.48 -9.41 6.33
CA CYS A 141 3.36 -8.14 7.08
C CYS A 141 4.55 -7.90 8.04
N GLY A 142 4.96 -8.93 8.79
CA GLY A 142 6.15 -8.94 9.66
C GLY A 142 7.42 -8.44 8.99
N GLU A 143 7.84 -9.11 7.93
CA GLU A 143 9.03 -8.80 7.15
C GLU A 143 8.89 -7.48 6.37
N TYR A 144 7.69 -7.19 5.85
CA TYR A 144 7.36 -5.94 5.17
C TYR A 144 7.58 -4.73 6.08
N ALA A 145 6.90 -4.68 7.21
CA ALA A 145 6.99 -3.57 8.16
C ALA A 145 8.42 -3.42 8.70
N ASN A 146 9.11 -4.53 8.97
CA ASN A 146 10.47 -4.51 9.50
C ASN A 146 11.46 -3.89 8.49
N CYS A 147 11.47 -4.40 7.26
CA CYS A 147 12.34 -3.91 6.20
C CYS A 147 11.99 -2.47 5.80
N PHE A 148 10.70 -2.15 5.65
CA PHE A 148 10.26 -0.81 5.28
C PHE A 148 10.60 0.25 6.34
N THR A 149 10.38 -0.04 7.63
CA THR A 149 10.77 0.86 8.73
C THR A 149 12.26 1.17 8.68
N PHE A 150 13.09 0.15 8.42
CA PHE A 150 14.52 0.32 8.25
C PHE A 150 14.89 1.20 7.05
N LEU A 151 14.23 1.03 5.90
CA LEU A 151 14.47 1.87 4.71
C LEU A 151 14.02 3.32 4.94
N CYS A 152 12.97 3.55 5.74
CA CYS A 152 12.63 4.90 6.20
C CYS A 152 13.79 5.51 7.03
N LYS A 153 14.39 4.73 7.96
CA LYS A 153 15.57 5.18 8.69
C LYS A 153 16.77 5.48 7.77
N CYS A 154 16.95 4.71 6.70
CA CYS A 154 18.00 4.96 5.70
C CYS A 154 17.88 6.35 5.07
N LEU A 155 16.66 6.82 4.80
CA LEU A 155 16.41 8.16 4.26
C LEU A 155 16.35 9.28 5.31
N GLY A 156 16.69 8.97 6.57
CA GLY A 156 16.74 9.97 7.64
C GLY A 156 15.38 10.32 8.25
N TYR A 157 14.35 9.50 8.03
CA TYR A 157 13.09 9.67 8.75
C TYR A 157 13.22 9.26 10.22
N ASP A 158 12.46 9.92 11.09
CA ASP A 158 12.09 9.33 12.37
C ASP A 158 10.97 8.33 12.11
N ALA A 159 11.28 7.04 12.26
CA ALA A 159 10.39 5.94 11.92
C ALA A 159 10.22 5.00 13.11
N ARG A 160 9.02 4.45 13.26
CA ARG A 160 8.65 3.45 14.26
C ARG A 160 8.14 2.19 13.58
N TYR A 161 8.51 1.05 14.14
CA TYR A 161 7.85 -0.22 13.89
C TYR A 161 6.65 -0.31 14.82
N VAL A 162 5.46 -0.55 14.27
CA VAL A 162 4.22 -0.58 15.06
C VAL A 162 3.69 -2.00 15.09
N PHE A 163 3.39 -2.47 16.30
CA PHE A 163 2.80 -3.78 16.56
C PHE A 163 1.39 -3.62 17.06
N ALA A 164 0.46 -4.38 16.48
CA ALA A 164 -0.85 -4.59 17.03
C ALA A 164 -1.05 -6.05 17.44
N SER A 165 -1.71 -6.23 18.58
CA SER A 165 -2.06 -7.52 19.18
C SER A 165 -2.90 -8.44 18.28
N PHE A 166 -3.65 -7.91 17.32
CA PHE A 166 -4.47 -8.69 16.37
C PHE A 166 -3.66 -9.37 15.26
N ASP A 167 -2.37 -9.61 15.49
CA ASP A 167 -1.39 -10.22 14.56
C ASP A 167 -1.16 -9.38 13.30
N HIS A 168 -0.99 -8.06 13.46
CA HIS A 168 -0.59 -7.17 12.38
C HIS A 168 0.46 -6.16 12.81
N VAL A 169 1.26 -5.72 11.85
CA VAL A 169 2.37 -4.79 12.08
C VAL A 169 2.51 -3.85 10.90
N TRP A 170 2.99 -2.64 11.15
CA TRP A 170 3.17 -1.60 10.13
C TRP A 170 4.22 -0.57 10.58
N THR A 171 4.26 0.58 9.91
CA THR A 171 5.26 1.63 10.15
C THR A 171 4.57 2.96 10.49
N GLU A 172 5.19 3.75 11.37
CA GLU A 172 4.87 5.17 11.50
C GLU A 172 6.09 6.01 11.15
N VAL A 173 5.88 7.16 10.50
CA VAL A 173 6.93 8.13 10.19
C VAL A 173 6.53 9.52 10.69
N TYR A 174 7.43 10.23 11.35
CA TYR A 174 7.17 11.59 11.80
C TYR A 174 7.34 12.58 10.65
N SER A 175 6.28 13.36 10.36
CA SER A 175 6.36 14.48 9.41
C SER A 175 6.70 15.76 10.14
N ASP A 176 7.86 16.32 9.81
CA ASP A 176 8.30 17.61 10.33
C ASP A 176 7.41 18.77 9.87
N ALA A 177 6.76 18.64 8.70
CA ALA A 177 5.86 19.66 8.17
C ALA A 177 4.51 19.64 8.89
N GLN A 178 3.96 18.44 9.13
CA GLN A 178 2.65 18.27 9.78
C GLN A 178 2.74 18.16 11.31
N LYS A 179 3.96 18.12 11.86
CA LYS A 179 4.25 18.01 13.30
C LYS A 179 3.60 16.81 13.99
N ARG A 180 3.35 15.73 13.26
CA ARG A 180 2.70 14.51 13.78
C ARG A 180 3.26 13.24 13.15
N TRP A 181 2.95 12.11 13.76
CA TRP A 181 3.19 10.79 13.18
C TRP A 181 2.17 10.48 12.09
N ILE A 182 2.67 9.96 10.98
CA ILE A 182 1.91 9.48 9.83
C ILE A 182 1.95 7.96 9.84
N HIS A 183 0.76 7.35 9.81
CA HIS A 183 0.59 5.91 9.65
C HIS A 183 1.02 5.45 8.25
N ILE A 184 1.70 4.32 8.13
CA ILE A 184 2.04 3.70 6.84
C ILE A 184 1.91 2.19 6.95
N ASP A 185 1.07 1.60 6.11
CA ASP A 185 1.04 0.15 5.89
C ASP A 185 1.76 -0.17 4.57
N PRO A 186 3.02 -0.66 4.63
CA PRO A 186 3.78 -0.93 3.41
C PRO A 186 3.31 -2.18 2.67
N SER A 187 2.60 -3.11 3.34
CA SER A 187 2.00 -4.28 2.67
C SER A 187 0.80 -3.90 1.83
N GLU A 188 0.05 -2.88 2.26
CA GLU A 188 -1.14 -2.39 1.55
C GLU A 188 -0.84 -1.18 0.66
N ASN A 189 0.40 -0.65 0.69
CA ASN A 189 0.78 0.60 0.05
C ASN A 189 -0.13 1.78 0.45
N VAL A 190 -0.41 1.88 1.76
CA VAL A 190 -1.34 2.86 2.34
C VAL A 190 -0.58 3.84 3.24
N LEU A 191 -0.93 5.12 3.16
CA LEU A 191 -0.40 6.17 4.01
C LEU A 191 -1.54 6.98 4.64
N ASP A 192 -1.39 7.29 5.92
CA ASP A 192 -2.22 8.20 6.69
C ASP A 192 -3.69 7.82 6.87
N VAL A 193 -3.97 6.51 6.83
CA VAL A 193 -5.31 5.93 7.00
C VAL A 193 -5.39 5.05 8.26
N PRO A 194 -5.08 5.57 9.47
CA PRO A 194 -4.93 4.73 10.66
C PRO A 194 -6.21 4.00 11.08
N LEU A 195 -7.40 4.54 10.79
CA LEU A 195 -8.65 3.87 11.17
C LEU A 195 -9.05 2.74 10.20
N MET A 196 -8.24 2.44 9.15
CA MET A 196 -8.52 1.33 8.23
C MET A 196 -8.66 -0.01 8.93
N TYR A 197 -7.91 -0.26 10.01
CA TYR A 197 -7.91 -1.55 10.66
C TYR A 197 -9.20 -1.77 11.48
N GLN A 198 -9.58 -0.79 12.29
CA GLN A 198 -10.81 -0.88 13.08
C GLN A 198 -12.05 -0.72 12.20
N SER A 199 -12.06 0.30 11.34
CA SER A 199 -13.25 0.70 10.60
C SER A 199 -13.41 -0.03 9.28
N GLY A 200 -12.30 -0.22 8.54
CA GLY A 200 -12.29 -0.95 7.27
C GLY A 200 -12.27 -2.47 7.47
N TRP A 201 -11.23 -2.99 8.11
CA TRP A 201 -11.04 -4.43 8.32
C TRP A 201 -11.87 -5.01 9.46
N LYS A 202 -12.63 -4.17 10.18
CA LYS A 202 -13.46 -4.55 11.34
C LYS A 202 -12.67 -5.30 12.42
N ARG A 203 -11.38 -4.97 12.59
CA ARG A 203 -10.53 -5.59 13.61
C ARG A 203 -10.92 -5.05 14.99
N LYS A 204 -10.96 -5.96 15.96
CA LYS A 204 -11.02 -5.61 17.38
C LYS A 204 -9.62 -5.23 17.82
N ILE A 205 -9.44 -3.99 18.27
CA ILE A 205 -8.15 -3.44 18.67
C ILE A 205 -8.17 -3.17 20.16
N ASP A 206 -7.23 -3.76 20.89
CA ASP A 206 -6.97 -3.54 22.31
C ASP A 206 -5.59 -2.88 22.52
N TYR A 207 -4.52 -3.37 21.91
CA TYR A 207 -3.16 -2.84 22.05
C TYR A 207 -2.48 -2.59 20.70
N VAL A 208 -1.99 -1.36 20.52
CA VAL A 208 -1.10 -0.98 19.44
C VAL A 208 0.09 -0.20 20.01
N ILE A 209 1.29 -0.78 19.91
CA ILE A 209 2.51 -0.23 20.51
C ILE A 209 3.54 0.05 19.42
N ALA A 210 4.10 1.26 19.44
CA ALA A 210 5.09 1.70 18.49
C ALA A 210 6.50 1.72 19.10
N PHE A 211 7.49 1.28 18.33
CA PHE A 211 8.88 1.10 18.75
C PHE A 211 9.83 1.82 17.80
N SER A 212 10.77 2.59 18.34
CA SER A 212 11.88 3.19 17.59
C SER A 212 13.19 2.99 18.33
N LEU A 213 14.31 3.49 17.76
CA LEU A 213 15.61 3.48 18.43
C LEU A 213 15.56 4.23 19.78
N ASP A 214 14.86 5.36 19.82
CA ASP A 214 14.90 6.31 20.93
C ASP A 214 13.69 6.20 21.88
N ASP A 215 12.63 5.51 21.46
CA ASP A 215 11.33 5.60 22.15
C ASP A 215 10.44 4.38 21.94
N ILE A 216 9.54 4.18 22.88
CA ILE A 216 8.41 3.24 22.84
C ILE A 216 7.16 4.02 23.28
N GLN A 217 6.04 3.86 22.58
CA GLN A 217 4.80 4.58 22.89
C GLN A 217 3.58 3.70 22.63
N ASP A 218 2.62 3.74 23.55
CA ASP A 218 1.28 3.22 23.27
C ASP A 218 0.56 4.19 22.34
N VAL A 219 0.26 3.72 21.13
CA VAL A 219 -0.38 4.50 20.06
C VAL A 219 -1.78 3.97 19.74
N THR A 220 -2.33 3.08 20.56
CA THR A 220 -3.65 2.44 20.40
C THR A 220 -4.72 3.43 19.96
N TRP A 221 -4.76 4.58 20.65
CA TRP A 221 -5.79 5.61 20.48
C TRP A 221 -5.80 6.29 19.11
N ARG A 222 -4.69 6.22 18.35
CA ARG A 222 -4.63 6.68 16.94
C ARG A 222 -5.42 5.78 16.00
N TYR A 223 -5.49 4.50 16.35
CA TYR A 223 -6.05 3.43 15.53
C TYR A 223 -7.47 3.05 15.96
N THR A 224 -8.05 3.76 16.93
CA THR A 224 -9.40 3.52 17.43
C THR A 224 -10.23 4.82 17.46
N SER A 225 -11.53 4.65 17.24
CA SER A 225 -12.52 5.74 17.20
C SER A 225 -13.51 5.73 18.37
N ASP A 226 -13.41 4.74 19.25
CA ASP A 226 -14.18 4.59 20.49
C ASP A 226 -13.22 4.14 21.60
N HIS A 227 -12.65 5.11 22.32
CA HIS A 227 -11.61 4.87 23.32
C HIS A 227 -12.18 4.16 24.54
N LYS A 228 -13.44 4.44 24.91
CA LYS A 228 -14.10 3.79 26.06
C LYS A 228 -14.26 2.30 25.84
N ASN A 229 -14.76 1.90 24.66
CA ASN A 229 -14.91 0.49 24.33
C ASN A 229 -13.54 -0.20 24.16
N THR A 230 -12.58 0.46 23.53
CA THR A 230 -11.21 -0.06 23.43
C THR A 230 -10.61 -0.31 24.82
N LEU A 231 -10.77 0.62 25.76
CA LEU A 231 -10.28 0.46 27.13
C LEU A 231 -10.91 -0.74 27.84
N ALA A 232 -12.22 -0.97 27.67
CA ALA A 232 -12.91 -2.12 28.26
C ALA A 232 -12.42 -3.49 27.72
N CYS A 233 -11.81 -3.48 26.53
CA CYS A 233 -11.25 -4.67 25.87
C CYS A 233 -9.79 -4.96 26.28
N ARG A 234 -9.10 -4.01 26.93
CA ARG A 234 -7.69 -4.14 27.33
C ARG A 234 -7.54 -4.93 28.61
N ARG A 235 -7.33 -6.26 28.46
CA ARG A 235 -7.33 -7.22 29.59
C ARG A 235 -6.02 -7.97 29.82
N SER A 236 -5.04 -7.84 28.91
CA SER A 236 -3.74 -8.51 29.02
C SER A 236 -2.87 -8.07 30.21
N CYS A 237 -2.98 -6.83 30.68
CA CYS A 237 -2.35 -6.31 31.90
C CYS A 237 -3.08 -5.06 32.40
N SER A 238 -2.76 -4.59 33.61
CA SER A 238 -3.28 -3.29 34.07
C SER A 238 -2.62 -2.13 33.31
N GLU A 239 -3.35 -1.03 33.12
CA GLU A 239 -2.83 0.17 32.44
C GLU A 239 -1.62 0.76 33.18
N ALA A 240 -1.65 0.74 34.53
CA ALA A 240 -0.52 1.17 35.35
C ALA A 240 0.74 0.35 35.07
N LYS A 241 0.61 -0.98 34.95
CA LYS A 241 1.75 -1.86 34.67
C LYS A 241 2.28 -1.69 33.25
N LEU A 242 1.39 -1.52 32.28
CA LEU A 242 1.78 -1.23 30.91
C LEU A 242 2.58 0.08 30.83
N LEU A 243 2.06 1.14 31.46
CA LEU A 243 2.71 2.45 31.50
C LEU A 243 4.08 2.38 32.18
N GLU A 244 4.18 1.71 33.33
CA GLU A 244 5.44 1.49 34.04
C GLU A 244 6.46 0.81 33.11
N THR A 245 6.05 -0.26 32.42
CA THR A 245 6.92 -1.01 31.49
C THR A 245 7.39 -0.12 30.33
N ILE A 246 6.49 0.66 29.73
CA ILE A 246 6.81 1.62 28.66
C ILE A 246 7.82 2.66 29.17
N MET A 247 7.63 3.21 30.37
CA MET A 247 8.54 4.20 30.96
C MET A 247 9.92 3.62 31.23
N GLN A 248 10.01 2.39 31.78
CA GLN A 248 11.27 1.70 32.02
C GLN A 248 12.03 1.45 30.70
N LEU A 249 11.32 0.93 29.69
CA LEU A 249 11.89 0.70 28.36
C LEU A 249 12.35 2.01 27.71
N ARG A 250 11.55 3.08 27.78
CA ARG A 250 11.92 4.41 27.28
C ARG A 250 13.18 4.94 27.96
N LYS A 251 13.26 4.86 29.29
CA LYS A 251 14.45 5.27 30.05
C LYS A 251 15.70 4.52 29.58
N LYS A 252 15.58 3.22 29.33
CA LYS A 252 16.66 2.38 28.78
C LYS A 252 17.04 2.78 27.36
N ARG A 253 16.10 3.19 26.50
CA ARG A 253 16.40 3.67 25.14
C ARG A 253 17.11 5.03 25.13
N GLN A 254 16.75 5.89 26.07
CA GLN A 254 17.21 7.28 26.10
C GLN A 254 18.45 7.48 26.99
N SER A 255 18.98 6.45 27.65
CA SER A 255 20.07 6.58 28.62
C SER A 255 21.30 7.26 28.03
N ASN A 256 21.62 6.97 26.77
CA ASN A 256 22.83 7.45 26.09
C ASN A 256 22.55 8.64 25.15
N LEU A 257 21.36 9.24 25.19
CA LEU A 257 21.01 10.41 24.39
C LEU A 257 21.42 11.70 25.11
N SER A 258 21.75 12.73 24.33
CA SER A 258 22.00 14.07 24.86
C SER A 258 20.75 14.69 25.46
N ASP A 259 20.91 15.61 26.41
CA ASP A 259 19.78 16.28 27.06
C ASP A 259 18.94 17.10 26.07
N THR A 260 19.57 17.68 25.05
CA THR A 260 18.87 18.35 23.95
C THR A 260 17.95 17.39 23.19
N ARG A 261 18.43 16.17 22.88
CA ARG A 261 17.60 15.16 22.21
C ARG A 261 16.48 14.67 23.12
N LYS A 262 16.75 14.44 24.41
CA LYS A 262 15.72 14.07 25.40
C LYS A 262 14.62 15.14 25.50
N LYS A 263 14.99 16.43 25.61
CA LYS A 263 14.03 17.56 25.62
C LYS A 263 13.18 17.60 24.35
N TYR A 264 13.80 17.41 23.18
CA TYR A 264 13.09 17.33 21.90
C TYR A 264 12.07 16.18 21.87
N LEU A 265 12.50 14.97 22.29
CA LEU A 265 11.64 13.79 22.33
C LEU A 265 10.47 13.96 23.31
N ASN A 266 10.72 14.52 24.49
CA ASN A 266 9.68 14.77 25.50
C ASN A 266 8.64 15.78 24.98
N LYS A 267 9.08 16.87 24.33
CA LYS A 267 8.15 17.83 23.71
C LYS A 267 7.28 17.16 22.66
N ARG A 268 7.87 16.33 21.79
CA ARG A 268 7.12 15.58 20.77
C ARG A 268 6.14 14.58 21.38
N ASN A 269 6.55 13.86 22.43
CA ASN A 269 5.73 12.89 23.13
C ASN A 269 4.51 13.54 23.81
N LEU A 270 4.70 14.72 24.41
CA LEU A 270 3.60 15.50 24.97
C LEU A 270 2.58 15.89 23.90
N MET A 271 3.03 16.42 22.77
CA MET A 271 2.15 16.78 21.65
C MET A 271 1.38 15.57 21.10
N GLU A 272 2.07 14.42 20.98
CA GLU A 272 1.45 13.17 20.56
C GLU A 272 0.41 12.69 21.57
N THR A 273 0.68 12.79 22.87
CA THR A 273 -0.26 12.37 23.92
C THR A 273 -1.53 13.21 23.88
N VAL A 274 -1.42 14.52 23.69
CA VAL A 274 -2.58 15.41 23.49
C VAL A 274 -3.37 14.98 22.24
N GLN A 275 -2.70 14.65 21.13
CA GLN A 275 -3.37 14.16 19.92
C GLN A 275 -4.10 12.82 20.17
N LEU A 276 -3.48 11.91 20.92
CA LEU A 276 -4.04 10.59 21.23
C LEU A 276 -5.23 10.65 22.19
N MET A 277 -5.44 11.75 22.91
CA MET A 277 -6.65 11.97 23.71
C MET A 277 -7.89 12.33 22.89
N MET A 278 -7.72 12.65 21.60
CA MET A 278 -8.82 13.07 20.73
C MET A 278 -9.36 11.89 19.92
N GLU A 279 -10.63 11.56 20.12
CA GLU A 279 -11.35 10.61 19.27
C GLU A 279 -11.63 11.23 17.90
N ARG A 280 -11.22 10.53 16.83
CA ARG A 280 -11.53 10.91 15.45
C ARG A 280 -12.55 9.95 14.86
N LYS A 281 -13.50 10.49 14.10
CA LYS A 281 -14.41 9.67 13.27
C LYS A 281 -13.68 9.20 12.01
N PRO A 282 -13.84 7.93 11.60
CA PRO A 282 -13.21 7.43 10.39
C PRO A 282 -13.75 8.15 9.15
N THR A 283 -12.85 8.51 8.24
CA THR A 283 -13.23 8.98 6.91
C THR A 283 -13.90 7.84 6.11
N GLU A 284 -14.59 8.16 5.02
CA GLU A 284 -15.16 7.13 4.15
C GLU A 284 -14.09 6.20 3.58
N ASP A 285 -12.92 6.73 3.24
CA ASP A 285 -11.74 5.97 2.80
C ASP A 285 -11.28 4.96 3.87
N GLU A 286 -11.23 5.40 5.12
CA GLU A 286 -10.88 4.55 6.27
C GLU A 286 -11.92 3.47 6.55
N LYS A 287 -13.22 3.80 6.42
CA LYS A 287 -14.30 2.80 6.55
C LYS A 287 -14.26 1.76 5.43
N ARG A 288 -13.71 2.10 4.26
CA ARG A 288 -13.58 1.21 3.10
C ARG A 288 -12.24 0.49 3.03
N GLY A 289 -11.25 0.92 3.83
CA GLY A 289 -9.88 0.40 3.78
C GLY A 289 -9.15 0.74 2.47
N GLN A 290 -9.49 1.86 1.82
CA GLN A 290 -8.93 2.28 0.53
C GLN A 290 -8.26 3.66 0.64
N VAL A 291 -7.34 3.96 -0.29
CA VAL A 291 -6.73 5.28 -0.48
C VAL A 291 -7.03 5.77 -1.89
N GLU A 292 -7.38 7.04 -2.07
CA GLU A 292 -7.34 7.75 -3.35
C GLU A 292 -5.90 7.76 -3.89
N ASN A 293 -5.55 6.77 -4.71
CA ASN A 293 -4.34 6.82 -5.51
C ASN A 293 -4.64 7.69 -6.72
N LEU A 294 -4.30 8.97 -6.70
CA LEU A 294 -4.61 9.94 -7.77
C LEU A 294 -3.62 9.79 -8.95
N TYR A 295 -3.52 8.60 -9.55
CA TYR A 295 -2.63 8.39 -10.69
C TYR A 295 -3.18 9.08 -11.96
N ILE A 296 -2.34 9.88 -12.63
CA ILE A 296 -2.65 10.52 -13.90
C ILE A 296 -1.61 10.07 -14.92
N PHE A 297 -2.07 9.49 -16.03
CA PHE A 297 -1.19 9.11 -17.14
C PHE A 297 -0.69 10.35 -17.87
N THR A 298 0.64 10.49 -17.92
CA THR A 298 1.34 11.39 -18.83
C THR A 298 2.12 10.57 -19.86
N LEU A 299 2.44 11.18 -21.01
CA LEU A 299 3.24 10.54 -22.05
C LEU A 299 4.73 10.56 -21.68
N SER A 300 5.41 9.46 -21.97
CA SER A 300 6.87 9.36 -21.99
C SER A 300 7.45 9.92 -23.29
N GLU A 301 8.76 10.20 -23.32
CA GLU A 301 9.45 10.71 -24.52
C GLU A 301 9.27 9.77 -25.73
N LYS A 302 9.27 8.45 -25.49
CA LYS A 302 9.06 7.45 -26.54
C LYS A 302 7.62 7.48 -27.07
N GLU A 303 6.63 7.60 -26.19
CA GLU A 303 5.21 7.71 -26.57
C GLU A 303 4.93 9.01 -27.34
N ILE A 304 5.62 10.11 -27.00
CA ILE A 304 5.56 11.37 -27.75
C ILE A 304 6.17 11.20 -29.15
N THR A 305 7.36 10.61 -29.23
CA THR A 305 8.09 10.39 -30.49
C THR A 305 7.30 9.48 -31.44
N GLU A 306 6.77 8.38 -30.90
CA GLU A 306 5.99 7.38 -31.64
C GLU A 306 4.51 7.77 -31.82
N LYS A 307 4.11 8.94 -31.29
CA LYS A 307 2.73 9.48 -31.31
C LYS A 307 1.67 8.43 -30.92
N GLN A 308 1.92 7.69 -29.84
CA GLN A 308 1.00 6.67 -29.36
C GLN A 308 1.05 6.53 -27.84
N PHE A 309 -0.05 6.07 -27.25
CA PHE A 309 -0.15 5.66 -25.86
C PHE A 309 -0.91 4.35 -25.80
N ASN A 310 -0.30 3.28 -25.24
CA ASN A 310 -1.01 2.01 -25.08
C ASN A 310 -0.81 1.44 -23.68
N ILE A 311 -1.91 0.99 -23.09
CA ILE A 311 -1.93 0.30 -21.81
C ILE A 311 -2.89 -0.87 -21.86
N ARG A 312 -2.51 -1.96 -21.20
CA ARG A 312 -3.36 -3.14 -21.03
C ARG A 312 -3.29 -3.67 -19.61
N TYR A 313 -4.32 -4.40 -19.18
CA TYR A 313 -4.39 -5.02 -17.86
C TYR A 313 -4.91 -6.45 -17.94
N CYS A 314 -4.19 -7.33 -17.25
CA CYS A 314 -4.56 -8.72 -17.06
C CYS A 314 -4.99 -8.92 -15.61
N CYS A 315 -6.29 -9.18 -15.41
CA CYS A 315 -6.85 -9.47 -14.10
C CYS A 315 -6.33 -10.78 -13.49
N ALA A 316 -5.94 -11.78 -14.28
CA ALA A 316 -5.42 -13.05 -13.78
C ALA A 316 -4.06 -12.89 -13.09
N THR A 317 -3.13 -12.22 -13.76
CA THR A 317 -1.82 -11.89 -13.20
C THR A 317 -1.83 -10.64 -12.31
N ASP A 318 -2.96 -9.93 -12.26
CA ASP A 318 -3.15 -8.66 -11.56
C ASP A 318 -2.06 -7.65 -11.97
N MET A 319 -1.89 -7.47 -13.28
CA MET A 319 -0.76 -6.74 -13.85
C MET A 319 -1.20 -5.83 -14.99
N TYR A 320 -0.77 -4.57 -14.93
CA TYR A 320 -0.80 -3.63 -16.03
C TYR A 320 0.51 -3.67 -16.83
N GLU A 321 0.40 -3.43 -18.13
CA GLU A 321 1.52 -3.22 -19.02
C GLU A 321 1.31 -1.97 -19.88
N ARG A 322 2.30 -1.08 -19.91
CA ARG A 322 2.39 0.01 -20.90
C ARG A 322 3.31 -0.45 -22.03
N TYR A 323 2.91 -0.23 -23.28
CA TYR A 323 3.64 -0.78 -24.42
C TYR A 323 3.59 0.11 -25.67
N ILE A 324 4.54 -0.13 -26.58
CA ILE A 324 4.63 0.52 -27.89
C ILE A 324 4.34 -0.51 -28.97
N LYS A 325 3.45 -0.19 -29.91
CA LYS A 325 3.21 -0.98 -31.12
C LYS A 325 4.28 -0.66 -32.15
N GLN A 326 4.97 -1.68 -32.66
CA GLN A 326 5.90 -1.51 -33.77
C GLN A 326 5.17 -1.41 -35.11
N ALA A 327 5.83 -0.82 -36.10
CA ALA A 327 5.27 -0.55 -37.43
C ALA A 327 4.79 -1.81 -38.19
N ASN A 328 5.23 -3.01 -37.78
CA ASN A 328 4.81 -4.29 -38.37
C ASN A 328 3.52 -4.87 -37.78
N GLY A 329 2.86 -4.17 -36.85
CA GLY A 329 1.53 -4.52 -36.32
C GLY A 329 1.47 -5.73 -35.38
N SER A 330 2.46 -6.63 -35.41
CA SER A 330 2.44 -7.90 -34.67
C SER A 330 3.30 -7.89 -33.39
N LEU A 331 4.26 -6.97 -33.27
CA LEU A 331 5.19 -6.91 -32.12
C LEU A 331 4.90 -5.69 -31.24
N SER A 332 4.70 -5.96 -29.95
CA SER A 332 4.57 -4.95 -28.90
C SER A 332 5.78 -5.00 -27.96
N ILE A 333 6.38 -3.84 -27.71
CA ILE A 333 7.47 -3.73 -26.72
C ILE A 333 6.86 -3.22 -25.41
N VAL A 334 6.85 -4.06 -24.39
CA VAL A 334 6.46 -3.65 -23.03
C VAL A 334 7.54 -2.72 -22.47
N THR A 335 7.12 -1.53 -22.08
CA THR A 335 7.98 -0.46 -21.56
C THR A 335 7.91 -0.37 -20.04
N GLU A 336 6.79 -0.77 -19.46
CA GLU A 336 6.58 -0.77 -18.02
C GLU A 336 5.55 -1.85 -17.66
N SER A 337 5.83 -2.61 -16.60
CA SER A 337 4.88 -3.55 -16.00
C SER A 337 4.69 -3.21 -14.53
N LYS A 338 3.42 -3.18 -14.07
CA LYS A 338 3.07 -2.87 -12.68
C LYS A 338 2.01 -3.84 -12.18
N LYS A 339 2.21 -4.38 -10.98
CA LYS A 339 1.20 -5.22 -10.31
C LYS A 339 0.08 -4.36 -9.73
N PHE A 340 -1.03 -5.04 -9.41
CA PHE A 340 -2.22 -4.55 -8.73
C PHE A 340 -3.12 -3.65 -9.58
N TRP A 341 -4.40 -3.99 -9.66
CA TRP A 341 -5.44 -3.21 -10.34
C TRP A 341 -5.55 -1.77 -9.83
N GLN A 342 -5.16 -1.55 -8.57
CA GLN A 342 -5.16 -0.27 -7.86
C GLN A 342 -4.06 0.69 -8.35
N THR A 343 -3.04 0.21 -9.05
CA THR A 343 -1.81 0.98 -9.27
C THR A 343 -2.02 2.21 -10.15
N TYR A 344 -2.85 2.10 -11.20
CA TYR A 344 -3.08 3.19 -12.15
C TYR A 344 -4.47 3.79 -12.10
N ARG A 345 -5.28 3.45 -11.10
CA ARG A 345 -6.54 4.19 -10.89
C ARG A 345 -6.19 5.64 -10.54
N PHE A 346 -7.04 6.57 -10.95
CA PHE A 346 -7.11 7.93 -10.44
C PHE A 346 -8.00 7.98 -9.19
N SER A 347 -9.12 7.28 -9.23
CA SER A 347 -9.99 7.07 -8.07
C SER A 347 -10.70 5.73 -8.22
N SER A 348 -11.15 5.16 -7.10
CA SER A 348 -12.11 4.06 -7.11
C SER A 348 -12.97 4.11 -5.86
N THR A 349 -14.23 3.74 -6.00
CA THR A 349 -15.20 3.60 -4.91
C THR A 349 -15.79 2.21 -4.98
N ASN A 350 -15.77 1.45 -3.88
CA ASN A 350 -16.42 0.14 -3.75
C ASN A 350 -15.98 -0.90 -4.79
N ILE A 351 -14.77 -0.83 -5.33
CA ILE A 351 -14.22 -1.86 -6.24
C ILE A 351 -13.24 -2.75 -5.47
N PHE A 352 -13.29 -4.06 -5.72
CA PHE A 352 -12.25 -5.00 -5.29
C PHE A 352 -12.03 -6.10 -6.34
N ARG A 353 -10.88 -6.79 -6.24
CA ARG A 353 -10.54 -7.95 -7.07
C ARG A 353 -10.95 -9.24 -6.37
N LYS A 354 -11.85 -10.01 -6.97
CA LYS A 354 -12.26 -11.33 -6.50
C LYS A 354 -11.40 -12.42 -7.13
N VAL A 355 -11.03 -13.42 -6.32
CA VAL A 355 -10.44 -14.68 -6.78
C VAL A 355 -11.34 -15.82 -6.33
N GLU A 356 -12.03 -16.44 -7.28
CA GLU A 356 -12.83 -17.64 -7.07
C GLU A 356 -11.97 -18.87 -7.27
N ARG A 357 -11.78 -19.67 -6.22
CA ARG A 357 -10.96 -20.88 -6.27
C ARG A 357 -11.70 -22.04 -6.95
N ASP A 358 -12.99 -22.16 -6.70
CA ASP A 358 -13.81 -23.28 -7.18
C ASP A 358 -13.94 -23.26 -8.71
N TRP A 359 -14.20 -22.08 -9.27
CA TRP A 359 -14.35 -21.88 -10.72
C TRP A 359 -13.07 -21.45 -11.42
N ARG A 360 -12.00 -21.20 -10.66
CA ARG A 360 -10.71 -20.64 -11.14
C ARG A 360 -10.90 -19.33 -11.91
N MET A 361 -11.74 -18.44 -11.38
CA MET A 361 -12.08 -17.18 -12.06
C MET A 361 -11.63 -15.98 -11.24
N VAL A 362 -11.24 -14.93 -11.95
CA VAL A 362 -10.80 -13.67 -11.37
C VAL A 362 -11.47 -12.51 -12.08
N TYR A 363 -11.84 -11.47 -11.33
CA TYR A 363 -12.52 -10.28 -11.86
C TYR A 363 -12.48 -9.13 -10.86
N LEU A 364 -12.80 -7.93 -11.32
CA LEU A 364 -13.15 -6.82 -10.42
C LEU A 364 -14.67 -6.75 -10.27
N ALA A 365 -15.15 -6.52 -9.06
CA ALA A 365 -16.57 -6.40 -8.75
C ALA A 365 -16.81 -5.34 -7.66
N ARG A 366 -18.10 -5.07 -7.39
CA ARG A 366 -18.48 -4.20 -6.28
C ARG A 366 -18.14 -4.87 -4.96
N SER A 367 -17.72 -4.10 -3.97
CA SER A 367 -17.58 -4.57 -2.59
C SER A 367 -18.91 -5.11 -2.06
N GLU A 368 -18.85 -6.16 -1.25
CA GLU A 368 -20.05 -6.80 -0.70
C GLU A 368 -20.91 -5.80 0.09
N GLY A 369 -22.23 -5.85 -0.13
CA GLY A 369 -23.19 -4.94 0.52
C GLY A 369 -23.29 -3.54 -0.08
N THR A 370 -22.58 -3.22 -1.17
CA THR A 370 -22.64 -1.90 -1.81
C THR A 370 -23.60 -1.86 -2.99
N ALA A 371 -24.31 -0.73 -3.13
CA ALA A 371 -25.28 -0.53 -4.22
C ALA A 371 -24.61 -0.15 -5.55
N GLU A 372 -23.47 0.51 -5.51
CA GLU A 372 -22.75 0.97 -6.70
C GLU A 372 -21.24 0.97 -6.45
N ALA A 373 -20.45 0.88 -7.51
CA ALA A 373 -19.02 1.07 -7.49
C ALA A 373 -18.53 1.84 -8.71
N GLU A 374 -17.39 2.50 -8.59
CA GLU A 374 -16.77 3.28 -9.66
C GLU A 374 -15.26 3.04 -9.67
N ILE A 375 -14.66 3.03 -10.85
CA ILE A 375 -13.22 3.15 -11.05
C ILE A 375 -12.95 4.15 -12.17
N VAL A 376 -11.98 5.04 -11.94
CA VAL A 376 -11.60 6.10 -12.86
C VAL A 376 -10.12 5.98 -13.20
N TRP A 377 -9.78 6.08 -14.48
CA TRP A 377 -8.42 6.33 -14.97
C TRP A 377 -8.37 7.71 -15.61
N LYS A 378 -7.32 8.49 -15.32
CA LYS A 378 -7.19 9.87 -15.80
C LYS A 378 -5.94 10.04 -16.67
N PHE A 379 -6.07 10.81 -17.75
CA PHE A 379 -5.03 11.04 -18.74
C PHE A 379 -4.82 12.55 -18.94
N ASP A 380 -3.56 13.00 -18.90
CA ASP A 380 -3.17 14.38 -19.18
C ASP A 380 -1.93 14.42 -20.08
N PHE A 381 -2.17 14.66 -21.36
CA PHE A 381 -1.17 14.77 -22.41
C PHE A 381 -0.82 16.23 -22.73
N SER A 382 -1.31 17.20 -21.95
CA SER A 382 -1.14 18.63 -22.28
C SER A 382 0.31 19.10 -22.36
N ASN A 383 1.25 18.40 -21.70
CA ASN A 383 2.67 18.74 -21.75
C ASN A 383 3.39 18.26 -23.03
N SER A 384 2.73 17.51 -23.94
CA SER A 384 3.37 16.97 -25.15
C SER A 384 3.10 17.77 -26.43
N GLY A 385 2.11 18.66 -26.42
CA GLY A 385 1.60 19.30 -27.64
C GLY A 385 0.83 18.34 -28.57
N LEU A 386 0.50 17.13 -28.10
CA LEU A 386 -0.26 16.14 -28.86
C LEU A 386 -1.70 16.04 -28.36
N VAL A 387 -2.61 15.69 -29.27
CA VAL A 387 -4.02 15.39 -29.02
C VAL A 387 -4.38 13.99 -29.49
N VAL A 388 -5.49 13.46 -28.99
CA VAL A 388 -6.03 12.17 -29.42
C VAL A 388 -6.52 12.27 -30.86
N ARG A 389 -5.87 11.56 -31.79
CA ARG A 389 -6.33 11.41 -33.17
C ARG A 389 -7.39 10.32 -33.27
N ASN A 390 -7.08 9.15 -32.71
CA ASN A 390 -7.96 8.00 -32.71
C ASN A 390 -7.66 7.10 -31.51
N TYR A 391 -8.58 6.21 -31.15
CA TYR A 391 -8.37 5.25 -30.08
C TYR A 391 -9.12 3.94 -30.33
N PHE A 392 -8.64 2.89 -29.69
CA PHE A 392 -9.27 1.59 -29.61
C PHE A 392 -9.31 1.18 -28.14
N LEU A 393 -10.49 0.79 -27.65
CA LEU A 393 -10.70 0.35 -26.27
C LEU A 393 -11.32 -1.05 -26.29
N LYS A 394 -10.53 -2.05 -25.91
CA LYS A 394 -11.03 -3.34 -25.45
C LYS A 394 -11.31 -3.23 -23.95
N PHE A 395 -12.54 -3.52 -23.55
CA PHE A 395 -12.98 -3.44 -22.16
C PHE A 395 -14.01 -4.53 -21.87
N ASP A 396 -13.51 -5.71 -21.50
CA ASP A 396 -14.35 -6.88 -21.29
C ASP A 396 -15.11 -6.77 -19.96
N MET A 397 -16.40 -7.05 -20.02
CA MET A 397 -17.32 -7.00 -18.88
C MET A 397 -18.23 -8.22 -18.89
N THR A 398 -18.69 -8.63 -17.71
CA THR A 398 -19.63 -9.73 -17.54
C THR A 398 -20.69 -9.33 -16.54
N THR A 399 -21.94 -9.50 -16.92
CA THR A 399 -23.09 -9.21 -16.06
C THR A 399 -23.94 -10.47 -15.85
N PHE A 400 -24.55 -10.55 -14.67
CA PHE A 400 -25.50 -11.58 -14.28
C PHE A 400 -26.78 -10.91 -13.76
N LYS A 401 -27.94 -11.55 -13.93
CA LYS A 401 -29.24 -10.98 -13.52
C LYS A 401 -29.40 -9.56 -14.08
N ASN A 402 -29.80 -8.60 -13.25
CA ASN A 402 -29.91 -7.18 -13.55
C ASN A 402 -28.63 -6.38 -13.22
N GLY A 403 -27.47 -7.03 -13.09
CA GLY A 403 -26.19 -6.34 -12.92
C GLY A 403 -25.85 -5.48 -14.13
N ASN A 404 -25.29 -4.29 -13.90
CA ASN A 404 -25.02 -3.31 -14.93
C ASN A 404 -23.60 -2.76 -14.84
N VAL A 405 -22.96 -2.60 -15.99
CA VAL A 405 -21.65 -1.96 -16.15
C VAL A 405 -21.79 -0.83 -17.16
N ASN A 406 -21.48 0.40 -16.75
CA ASN A 406 -21.47 1.57 -17.61
C ASN A 406 -20.03 2.08 -17.75
N VAL A 407 -19.54 2.21 -18.97
CA VAL A 407 -18.18 2.66 -19.28
C VAL A 407 -18.24 3.93 -20.11
N LYS A 408 -17.55 4.98 -19.67
CA LYS A 408 -17.51 6.29 -20.34
C LYS A 408 -16.09 6.79 -20.52
N LEU A 409 -15.83 7.37 -21.69
CA LEU A 409 -14.67 8.22 -21.92
C LEU A 409 -15.15 9.66 -21.93
N ILE A 410 -14.59 10.52 -21.09
CA ILE A 410 -15.03 11.92 -20.93
C ILE A 410 -13.82 12.83 -21.07
N ALA A 411 -13.83 13.70 -22.09
CA ALA A 411 -12.83 14.75 -22.24
C ALA A 411 -13.03 15.89 -21.23
N ASP A 412 -12.01 16.72 -21.00
CA ASP A 412 -12.08 17.82 -20.03
C ASP A 412 -13.18 18.87 -20.34
N ASN A 413 -13.66 18.92 -21.59
CA ASN A 413 -14.83 19.73 -22.00
C ASN A 413 -16.17 19.02 -21.78
N ASN A 414 -16.20 17.92 -21.03
CA ASN A 414 -17.35 17.04 -20.79
C ASN A 414 -17.91 16.34 -22.05
N SER A 415 -17.18 16.33 -23.17
CA SER A 415 -17.53 15.56 -24.37
C SER A 415 -17.26 14.07 -24.16
N GLU A 416 -18.19 13.20 -24.58
CA GLU A 416 -17.97 11.75 -24.63
C GLU A 416 -17.06 11.32 -25.81
N ASN A 417 -16.80 12.24 -26.75
CA ASN A 417 -15.79 12.06 -27.78
C ASN A 417 -14.47 12.72 -27.34
N ILE A 418 -13.45 11.90 -27.12
CA ILE A 418 -12.12 12.35 -26.69
C ILE A 418 -11.19 12.75 -27.86
N ARG A 419 -11.60 12.58 -29.12
CA ARG A 419 -10.78 13.01 -30.27
C ARG A 419 -10.57 14.53 -30.25
N GLY A 420 -9.34 14.97 -30.52
CA GLY A 420 -8.91 16.35 -30.39
C GLY A 420 -8.64 16.81 -28.95
N SER A 421 -8.92 15.98 -27.93
CA SER A 421 -8.59 16.30 -26.54
C SER A 421 -7.16 15.89 -26.19
N ASN A 422 -6.55 16.60 -25.24
CA ASN A 422 -5.31 16.23 -24.59
C ASN A 422 -5.50 15.86 -23.11
N LYS A 423 -6.73 15.94 -22.60
CA LYS A 423 -7.10 15.58 -21.23
C LYS A 423 -8.46 14.90 -21.22
N PHE A 424 -8.54 13.74 -20.58
CA PHE A 424 -9.75 12.94 -20.52
C PHE A 424 -9.69 11.91 -19.39
N LYS A 425 -10.82 11.27 -19.12
CA LYS A 425 -10.99 10.20 -18.14
C LYS A 425 -11.68 9.00 -18.75
N LEU A 426 -11.30 7.79 -18.33
CA LEU A 426 -12.06 6.56 -18.52
C LEU A 426 -12.72 6.23 -17.19
N ILE A 427 -14.04 6.08 -17.17
CA ILE A 427 -14.84 5.84 -15.98
C ILE A 427 -15.63 4.55 -16.19
N ALA A 428 -15.55 3.62 -15.26
CA ALA A 428 -16.40 2.43 -15.24
C ALA A 428 -17.21 2.39 -13.95
N THR A 429 -18.53 2.27 -14.09
CA THR A 429 -19.51 2.25 -13.00
C THR A 429 -20.22 0.91 -12.97
N LEU A 430 -20.32 0.28 -11.80
CA LEU A 430 -20.98 -1.01 -11.59
C LEU A 430 -22.20 -0.79 -10.70
N SER A 431 -23.34 -1.35 -11.07
CA SER A 431 -24.60 -1.23 -10.33
C SER A 431 -25.51 -2.46 -10.54
N GLY A 432 -26.73 -2.44 -9.99
CA GLY A 432 -27.74 -3.50 -10.18
C GLY A 432 -27.55 -4.71 -9.26
N GLY A 433 -27.94 -5.91 -9.70
CA GLY A 433 -27.84 -7.15 -8.93
C GLY A 433 -29.03 -7.42 -7.99
N GLU A 434 -29.11 -8.66 -7.50
CA GLU A 434 -30.21 -9.17 -6.66
C GLU A 434 -29.67 -10.01 -5.51
N GLY A 435 -30.32 -9.91 -4.34
CA GLY A 435 -30.01 -10.71 -3.15
C GLY A 435 -28.67 -10.38 -2.48
N SER A 436 -28.24 -11.26 -1.57
CA SER A 436 -27.00 -11.08 -0.78
C SER A 436 -25.72 -11.14 -1.62
N ILE A 437 -25.80 -11.67 -2.84
CA ILE A 437 -24.68 -11.79 -3.78
C ILE A 437 -24.72 -10.75 -4.91
N ALA A 438 -25.59 -9.75 -4.83
CA ALA A 438 -25.73 -8.71 -5.85
C ALA A 438 -24.39 -8.08 -6.25
N TRP A 439 -23.47 -7.92 -5.29
CA TRP A 439 -22.16 -7.31 -5.46
C TRP A 439 -21.33 -7.93 -6.60
N GLN A 440 -21.50 -9.23 -6.89
CA GLN A 440 -20.77 -9.94 -7.94
C GLN A 440 -21.49 -9.98 -9.29
N HIS A 441 -22.69 -9.41 -9.42
CA HIS A 441 -23.49 -9.50 -10.65
C HIS A 441 -23.02 -8.53 -11.75
N ALA A 442 -22.16 -7.57 -11.44
CA ALA A 442 -21.47 -6.74 -12.41
C ALA A 442 -19.96 -6.95 -12.22
N GLN A 443 -19.29 -7.42 -13.27
CA GLN A 443 -17.90 -7.84 -13.21
C GLN A 443 -17.10 -7.19 -14.34
N LEU A 444 -15.95 -6.62 -14.01
CA LEU A 444 -14.97 -6.18 -14.99
C LEU A 444 -13.88 -7.24 -15.15
N PHE A 445 -13.44 -7.45 -16.39
CA PHE A 445 -12.21 -8.18 -16.71
C PHE A 445 -12.23 -9.64 -16.24
N ARG A 446 -13.41 -10.25 -16.26
CA ARG A 446 -13.63 -11.62 -15.85
C ARG A 446 -12.89 -12.60 -16.74
N GLN A 447 -11.98 -13.38 -16.15
CA GLN A 447 -11.22 -14.39 -16.90
C GLN A 447 -10.74 -15.52 -15.99
N ASN A 448 -10.22 -16.59 -16.61
CA ASN A 448 -9.62 -17.70 -15.87
C ASN A 448 -8.34 -17.23 -15.14
N SER A 449 -8.11 -17.74 -13.93
CA SER A 449 -6.93 -17.43 -13.10
C SER A 449 -5.58 -17.77 -13.73
N ASN A 450 -5.55 -18.65 -14.73
CA ASN A 450 -4.35 -19.01 -15.50
C ASN A 450 -4.25 -18.28 -16.85
N SER A 451 -5.17 -17.37 -17.13
CA SER A 451 -5.17 -16.59 -18.38
C SER A 451 -4.00 -15.61 -18.42
N ASN A 452 -3.45 -15.42 -19.61
CA ASN A 452 -2.49 -14.35 -19.92
C ASN A 452 -3.10 -13.30 -20.86
N GLU A 453 -4.42 -13.29 -20.99
CA GLU A 453 -5.13 -12.33 -21.83
C GLU A 453 -5.28 -10.97 -21.16
N PHE A 454 -5.47 -9.97 -22.01
CA PHE A 454 -5.70 -8.59 -21.61
C PHE A 454 -7.15 -8.22 -21.91
N PRO A 455 -8.08 -8.39 -20.96
CA PRO A 455 -9.47 -7.97 -21.11
C PRO A 455 -9.66 -6.44 -21.09
N PHE A 456 -8.67 -5.72 -20.59
CA PHE A 456 -8.57 -4.27 -20.73
C PHE A 456 -7.36 -3.96 -21.61
N ASP A 457 -7.58 -3.35 -22.76
CA ASP A 457 -6.52 -2.88 -23.66
C ASP A 457 -6.95 -1.56 -24.31
N PHE A 458 -6.29 -0.47 -23.94
CA PHE A 458 -6.61 0.88 -24.40
C PHE A 458 -5.44 1.44 -25.20
N ASN A 459 -5.71 1.74 -26.46
CA ASN A 459 -4.70 2.15 -27.44
C ASN A 459 -5.10 3.49 -28.02
N ILE A 460 -4.18 4.42 -28.02
CA ILE A 460 -4.44 5.80 -28.42
C ILE A 460 -3.39 6.19 -29.45
N GLN A 461 -3.86 6.60 -30.61
CA GLN A 461 -3.06 7.24 -31.64
C GLN A 461 -3.14 8.74 -31.45
N LEU A 462 -1.98 9.40 -31.46
CA LEU A 462 -1.85 10.81 -31.21
C LEU A 462 -1.49 11.57 -32.50
N SER A 463 -1.82 12.85 -32.55
CA SER A 463 -1.34 13.77 -33.57
C SER A 463 -0.95 15.08 -32.92
N SER A 464 -0.13 15.86 -33.62
CA SER A 464 0.08 17.26 -33.25
C SER A 464 -1.27 17.98 -33.27
N ASN A 465 -1.47 18.86 -32.28
CA ASN A 465 -2.65 19.72 -32.20
C ASN A 465 -2.76 20.66 -33.39
#